data_AF-A0A7W1FW74-F1
#
_entry.id   AF-A0A7W1FW74-F1
#
_cell.length_a   1.000
_cell.length_b   1.000
_cell.length_c   1.000
_cell.angle_alpha   90.00
_cell.angle_beta   90.00
_cell.angle_gamma   90.00
#
_symmetry.space_group_name_H-M   'P 1'
#
loop_
_entity.id
_entity.type
_entity.pdbx_description
1 polymer ?
#
loop_
_entity_poly.entity_id
_entity_poly.type
_entity_poly.pdbx_seq_one_letter_code
_entity_poly.pdbx_strand_id
1 'polypeptide(L)'
;MKFLSGIKNASSKKESILNGVLLVFAFFLVCPFFLLTYFNNPSFDDYSLVYNTTTLGFWGAQVAAYLKWTGRNFSLFILSAHPLVIGSFTIYKLISAILLLLTIHSLYRFISIISPFSGKANNFLLSIVFAFCFLNGMPTLSEGIYWMPGSITYHFANILTLYLAINILNITSSNFPASSTFKKFVNYLLIFAICGLSETSMVVVDVLLTIFLLYDILSKKRIKTELLIYVLFAILCSLIVVLAPGNNVRESDFIDPNKHQFIFTIISSFKTAGRYISEWIFSLPLLISSAIIFVYYLVIPEKKIAGKRLIFLFLIVLGGFLLIACSFLPAFWSMASVPPNRTMNVAYWVFICVCLTSIIILLNLVTLYLKPIQNSNFKFVILLPLSALFFISNSPGNYSIAIKDILSGKAFLFDKECRERDTFLKESKDSICNVPVYSVFPRSIYNGSLETDEVIWWNYLSAQYYKKSEVRLFFKDPFYSDKYFINFENSENKRLLNQAALSDEVFFSTPNSSVLAGADSYSATFIREVGTLKVENISDITSSHVTVLLYSIDSVVNARIVLCIKDPEGKENIFWAGKEIISTTYVKNKWIKEEGSFSIPSQFLEPKNLISVFIWNKGQSKIFIDNLQICIY
;
A
#
# COMPACT_ATOMS: atom_id res chain seq x y z
N MET A 1 -38.05 34.80 -33.09
CA MET A 1 -37.43 34.75 -31.74
C MET A 1 -37.74 33.48 -30.94
N LYS A 2 -38.99 33.00 -30.82
CA LYS A 2 -39.35 31.78 -30.04
C LYS A 2 -38.69 30.46 -30.49
N PHE A 3 -38.35 30.32 -31.78
CA PHE A 3 -37.69 29.12 -32.31
C PHE A 3 -36.20 29.04 -31.91
N LEU A 4 -35.49 30.18 -31.95
CA LEU A 4 -34.09 30.29 -31.52
C LEU A 4 -33.93 30.13 -30.00
N SER A 5 -34.93 30.54 -29.19
CA SER A 5 -34.94 30.25 -27.75
C SER A 5 -35.22 28.77 -27.45
N GLY A 6 -36.05 28.10 -28.25
CA GLY A 6 -36.31 26.65 -28.13
C GLY A 6 -35.07 25.80 -28.42
N ILE A 7 -34.28 26.18 -29.43
CA ILE A 7 -33.03 25.48 -29.79
C ILE A 7 -31.94 25.68 -28.73
N LYS A 8 -31.77 26.91 -28.20
CA LYS A 8 -30.84 27.17 -27.07
C LYS A 8 -31.25 26.43 -25.78
N ASN A 9 -32.55 26.33 -25.51
CA ASN A 9 -33.04 25.57 -24.35
C ASN A 9 -32.81 24.06 -24.51
N ALA A 10 -32.99 23.51 -25.71
CA ALA A 10 -32.72 22.09 -25.96
C ALA A 10 -31.21 21.75 -25.90
N SER A 11 -30.33 22.63 -26.38
CA SER A 11 -28.87 22.43 -26.30
C SER A 11 -28.36 22.53 -24.87
N SER A 12 -28.84 23.50 -24.08
CA SER A 12 -28.46 23.63 -22.66
C SER A 12 -28.96 22.45 -21.81
N LYS A 13 -30.15 21.92 -22.10
CA LYS A 13 -30.69 20.73 -21.42
C LYS A 13 -29.86 19.47 -21.71
N LYS A 14 -29.46 19.25 -22.97
CA LYS A 14 -28.56 18.14 -23.35
C LYS A 14 -27.20 18.24 -22.67
N GLU A 15 -26.65 19.45 -22.58
CA GLU A 15 -25.38 19.71 -21.89
C GLU A 15 -25.46 19.44 -20.38
N SER A 16 -26.55 19.84 -19.74
CA SER A 16 -26.80 19.55 -18.33
C SER A 16 -26.90 18.04 -18.04
N ILE A 17 -27.60 17.29 -18.90
CA ILE A 17 -27.75 15.83 -18.76
C ILE A 17 -26.38 15.15 -18.87
N LEU A 18 -25.59 15.53 -19.88
CA LEU A 18 -24.27 14.93 -20.08
C LEU A 18 -23.33 15.22 -18.90
N ASN A 19 -23.28 16.45 -18.41
CA ASN A 19 -22.49 16.78 -17.22
C ASN A 19 -22.93 15.93 -16.01
N GLY A 20 -24.23 15.69 -15.85
CA GLY A 20 -24.77 14.78 -14.84
C GLY A 20 -24.23 13.35 -14.99
N VAL A 21 -24.25 12.80 -16.21
CA VAL A 21 -23.72 11.44 -16.48
C VAL A 21 -22.22 11.36 -16.18
N LEU A 22 -21.41 12.33 -16.63
CA LEU A 22 -19.96 12.33 -16.37
C LEU A 22 -19.66 12.42 -14.88
N LEU A 23 -20.43 13.20 -14.12
CA LEU A 23 -20.29 13.31 -12.67
C LEU A 23 -20.64 11.99 -11.96
N VAL A 24 -21.65 11.26 -12.44
CA VAL A 24 -21.98 9.92 -11.91
C VAL A 24 -20.84 8.94 -12.16
N PHE A 25 -20.28 8.89 -13.38
CA PHE A 25 -19.11 8.04 -13.66
C PHE A 25 -17.90 8.42 -12.81
N ALA A 26 -17.62 9.71 -12.68
CA ALA A 26 -16.53 10.20 -11.85
C ALA A 26 -16.73 9.84 -10.37
N PHE A 27 -17.96 9.95 -9.86
CA PHE A 27 -18.28 9.51 -8.51
C PHE A 27 -17.93 8.04 -8.30
N PHE A 28 -18.26 7.15 -9.24
CA PHE A 28 -17.90 5.74 -9.15
C PHE A 28 -16.38 5.49 -9.14
N LEU A 29 -15.56 6.33 -9.78
CA LEU A 29 -14.10 6.21 -9.73
C LEU A 29 -13.53 6.38 -8.32
N VAL A 30 -14.16 7.19 -7.47
CA VAL A 30 -13.66 7.46 -6.10
C VAL A 30 -14.49 6.80 -5.00
N CYS A 31 -15.73 6.40 -5.29
CA CYS A 31 -16.66 5.82 -4.33
C CYS A 31 -16.08 4.64 -3.54
N PRO A 32 -15.38 3.65 -4.15
CA PRO A 32 -14.82 2.53 -3.40
C PRO A 32 -13.84 2.96 -2.31
N PHE A 33 -13.02 3.98 -2.56
CA PHE A 33 -12.11 4.51 -1.54
C PHE A 33 -12.88 5.16 -0.39
N PHE A 34 -13.98 5.87 -0.67
CA PHE A 34 -14.84 6.38 0.41
C PHE A 34 -15.53 5.27 1.20
N LEU A 35 -16.03 4.22 0.55
CA LEU A 35 -16.67 3.10 1.24
C LEU A 35 -15.72 2.37 2.18
N LEU A 36 -14.45 2.20 1.79
CA LEU A 36 -13.43 1.60 2.65
C LEU A 36 -13.17 2.36 3.95
N THR A 37 -13.41 3.68 4.00
CA THR A 37 -13.27 4.45 5.25
C THR A 37 -14.17 3.92 6.36
N TYR A 38 -15.35 3.37 6.02
CA TYR A 38 -16.26 2.78 6.98
C TYR A 38 -15.71 1.50 7.61
N PHE A 39 -14.89 0.75 6.87
CA PHE A 39 -14.27 -0.51 7.32
C PHE A 39 -12.87 -0.33 7.92
N ASN A 40 -12.36 0.91 7.95
CA ASN A 40 -11.02 1.20 8.41
C ASN A 40 -10.89 1.03 9.93
N ASN A 41 -9.86 0.33 10.40
CA ASN A 41 -9.63 0.07 11.82
C ASN A 41 -8.17 0.38 12.20
N PRO A 42 -7.89 0.70 13.48
CA PRO A 42 -6.54 0.98 13.91
C PRO A 42 -5.57 -0.20 13.74
N SER A 43 -4.35 0.13 13.39
CA SER A 43 -3.19 -0.74 13.29
C SER A 43 -2.40 -0.77 14.60
N PHE A 44 -1.43 -1.69 14.68
CA PHE A 44 -0.60 -1.90 15.86
C PHE A 44 0.21 -0.65 16.27
N ASP A 45 0.77 0.10 15.31
CA ASP A 45 1.50 1.35 15.55
C ASP A 45 0.65 2.46 16.19
N ASP A 46 -0.66 2.45 15.99
CA ASP A 46 -1.56 3.46 16.55
C ASP A 46 -1.57 3.38 18.09
N TYR A 47 -1.45 2.18 18.66
CA TYR A 47 -1.38 1.97 20.10
C TYR A 47 -0.07 2.52 20.70
N SER A 48 1.02 2.56 19.93
CA SER A 48 2.29 3.19 20.35
C SER A 48 2.14 4.69 20.61
N LEU A 49 1.47 5.37 19.70
CA LEU A 49 1.21 6.81 19.81
C LEU A 49 0.31 7.12 21.01
N VAL A 50 -0.72 6.28 21.23
CA VAL A 50 -1.60 6.40 22.38
C VAL A 50 -0.85 6.17 23.67
N TYR A 51 -0.06 5.09 23.76
CA TYR A 51 0.72 4.76 24.95
C TYR A 51 1.68 5.89 25.33
N ASN A 52 2.44 6.43 24.37
CA ASN A 52 3.35 7.54 24.63
C ASN A 52 2.61 8.78 25.13
N THR A 53 1.44 9.07 24.56
CA THR A 53 0.63 10.23 24.95
C THR A 53 0.00 10.04 26.34
N THR A 54 -0.52 8.86 26.66
CA THR A 54 -1.16 8.59 27.96
C THR A 54 -0.16 8.48 29.10
N THR A 55 1.07 8.05 28.81
CA THR A 55 2.14 7.92 29.82
C THR A 55 2.91 9.22 30.06
N LEU A 56 3.26 9.96 29.00
CA LEU A 56 4.09 11.16 29.09
C LEU A 56 3.28 12.47 29.06
N GLY A 57 1.97 12.38 28.80
CA GLY A 57 1.13 13.53 28.48
C GLY A 57 1.40 14.07 27.07
N PHE A 58 0.49 14.92 26.58
CA PHE A 58 0.56 15.46 25.21
C PHE A 58 1.90 16.14 24.90
N TRP A 59 2.35 17.06 25.74
CA TRP A 59 3.61 17.79 25.54
C TRP A 59 4.85 16.94 25.81
N GLY A 60 4.79 16.06 26.81
CA GLY A 60 5.91 15.16 27.13
C GLY A 60 6.19 14.18 25.99
N ALA A 61 5.14 13.68 25.33
CA ALA A 61 5.28 12.83 24.14
C ALA A 61 6.01 13.55 22.99
N GLN A 62 5.75 14.85 22.77
CA GLN A 62 6.46 15.64 21.76
C GLN A 62 7.94 15.76 22.06
N VAL A 63 8.27 16.12 23.30
CA VAL A 63 9.66 16.30 23.74
C VAL A 63 10.42 14.97 23.65
N ALA A 64 9.80 13.87 24.10
CA ALA A 64 10.38 12.54 24.02
C ALA A 64 10.62 12.11 22.57
N ALA A 65 9.64 12.31 21.67
CA ALA A 65 9.80 11.99 20.26
C ALA A 65 10.91 12.83 19.61
N TYR A 66 10.96 14.14 19.87
CA TYR A 66 11.98 15.03 19.31
C TYR A 66 13.41 14.64 19.72
N LEU A 67 13.59 14.26 20.99
CA LEU A 67 14.89 13.89 21.53
C LEU A 67 15.31 12.46 21.18
N LYS A 68 14.37 11.52 21.06
CA LYS A 68 14.69 10.08 21.00
C LYS A 68 14.26 9.37 19.72
N TRP A 69 13.44 9.97 18.86
CA TRP A 69 12.87 9.25 17.71
C TRP A 69 12.84 10.02 16.39
N THR A 70 12.31 11.24 16.36
CA THR A 70 12.11 11.94 15.08
C THR A 70 11.91 13.45 15.23
N GLY A 71 12.45 14.20 14.27
CA GLY A 71 12.22 15.64 14.13
C GLY A 71 10.89 16.04 13.52
N ARG A 72 10.00 15.08 13.19
CA ARG A 72 8.67 15.34 12.60
C ARG A 72 7.68 15.90 13.63
N ASN A 73 8.00 17.08 14.17
CA ASN A 73 7.31 17.71 15.28
C ASN A 73 5.81 17.97 15.00
N PHE A 74 5.43 18.37 13.78
CA PHE A 74 4.04 18.65 13.47
C PHE A 74 3.21 17.39 13.23
N SER A 75 3.79 16.32 12.66
CA SER A 75 3.07 15.04 12.58
C SER A 75 2.85 14.47 13.98
N LEU A 76 3.86 14.49 14.85
CA LEU A 76 3.75 14.04 16.23
C LEU A 76 2.75 14.88 17.03
N PHE A 77 2.65 16.19 16.77
CA PHE A 77 1.65 17.04 17.40
C PHE A 77 0.23 16.58 17.09
N ILE A 78 -0.06 16.25 15.82
CA ILE A 78 -1.37 15.72 15.41
C ILE A 78 -1.56 14.30 15.93
N LEU A 79 -0.54 13.45 15.80
CA LEU A 79 -0.60 12.04 16.16
C LEU A 79 -0.68 11.81 17.67
N SER A 80 -0.20 12.73 18.51
CA SER A 80 -0.47 12.68 19.96
C SER A 80 -1.89 13.09 20.31
N ALA A 81 -2.62 13.75 19.42
CA ALA A 81 -4.07 13.92 19.55
C ALA A 81 -4.83 12.72 18.93
N HIS A 82 -4.25 11.51 18.99
CA HIS A 82 -4.80 10.32 18.35
C HIS A 82 -6.25 10.06 18.83
N PRO A 83 -7.20 9.72 17.93
CA PRO A 83 -8.59 9.42 18.31
C PRO A 83 -8.75 8.33 19.36
N LEU A 84 -7.80 7.40 19.41
CA LEU A 84 -7.79 6.31 20.39
C LEU A 84 -7.45 6.78 21.80
N VAL A 85 -6.87 7.97 22.01
CA VAL A 85 -6.69 8.53 23.36
C VAL A 85 -8.05 8.67 24.07
N ILE A 86 -9.12 8.93 23.31
CA ILE A 86 -10.52 8.95 23.80
C ILE A 86 -11.31 7.70 23.38
N GLY A 87 -10.63 6.65 22.92
CA GLY A 87 -11.23 5.37 22.54
C GLY A 87 -12.11 5.39 21.28
N SER A 88 -11.99 6.39 20.40
CA SER A 88 -12.93 6.58 19.28
C SER A 88 -12.42 6.04 17.93
N PHE A 89 -12.93 4.86 17.55
CA PHE A 89 -12.69 4.29 16.22
C PHE A 89 -13.45 5.09 15.13
N THR A 90 -14.58 5.70 15.47
CA THR A 90 -15.37 6.49 14.52
C THR A 90 -14.62 7.73 14.04
N ILE A 91 -13.92 8.44 14.94
CA ILE A 91 -13.12 9.60 14.55
C ILE A 91 -11.92 9.15 13.71
N TYR A 92 -11.30 8.01 14.03
CA TYR A 92 -10.24 7.41 13.21
C TYR A 92 -10.71 7.16 11.77
N LYS A 93 -11.89 6.54 11.58
CA LYS A 93 -12.52 6.32 10.27
C LYS A 93 -12.80 7.65 9.53
N LEU A 94 -13.28 8.67 10.25
CA LEU A 94 -13.62 9.97 9.68
C LEU A 94 -12.39 10.71 9.14
N ILE A 95 -11.22 10.55 9.76
CA ILE A 95 -9.97 11.19 9.30
C ILE A 95 -9.63 10.75 7.86
N SER A 96 -9.72 9.46 7.55
CA SER A 96 -9.50 8.97 6.18
C SER A 96 -10.48 9.58 5.17
N ALA A 97 -11.76 9.72 5.54
CA ALA A 97 -12.76 10.38 4.68
C ALA A 97 -12.45 11.87 4.47
N ILE A 98 -12.02 12.58 5.52
CA ILE A 98 -11.59 13.97 5.43
C ILE A 98 -10.39 14.12 4.50
N LEU A 99 -9.39 13.23 4.59
CA LEU A 99 -8.23 13.26 3.71
C LEU A 99 -8.62 13.05 2.24
N LEU A 100 -9.54 12.12 1.93
CA LEU A 100 -10.05 11.94 0.58
C LEU A 100 -10.78 13.20 0.05
N LEU A 101 -11.64 13.82 0.87
CA LEU A 101 -12.32 15.08 0.51
C LEU A 101 -11.32 16.21 0.27
N LEU A 102 -10.33 16.36 1.14
CA LEU A 102 -9.30 17.39 1.02
C LEU A 102 -8.41 17.17 -0.21
N THR A 103 -8.15 15.91 -0.59
CA THR A 103 -7.42 15.55 -1.82
C THR A 103 -8.15 16.06 -3.06
N ILE A 104 -9.46 15.77 -3.17
CA ILE A 104 -10.30 16.24 -4.27
C ILE A 104 -10.38 17.76 -4.25
N HIS A 105 -10.56 18.37 -3.07
CA HIS A 105 -10.63 19.82 -2.95
C HIS A 105 -9.33 20.51 -3.37
N SER A 106 -8.16 20.04 -2.92
CA SER A 106 -6.88 20.65 -3.27
C SER A 106 -6.62 20.57 -4.77
N LEU A 107 -6.95 19.43 -5.40
CA LEU A 107 -6.88 19.28 -6.86
C LEU A 107 -7.88 20.20 -7.57
N TYR A 108 -9.12 20.29 -7.10
CA TYR A 108 -10.12 21.19 -7.66
C TYR A 108 -9.65 22.65 -7.64
N ARG A 109 -9.08 23.10 -6.52
CA ARG A 109 -8.55 24.46 -6.37
C ARG A 109 -7.35 24.70 -7.27
N PHE A 110 -6.44 23.73 -7.36
CA PHE A 110 -5.27 23.80 -8.24
C PHE A 110 -5.68 23.89 -9.71
N ILE A 111 -6.52 22.96 -10.17
CA ILE A 111 -7.09 22.93 -11.53
C ILE A 111 -7.81 24.22 -11.83
N SER A 112 -8.59 24.78 -10.89
CA SER A 112 -9.31 26.03 -11.12
C SER A 112 -8.43 27.25 -11.36
N ILE A 113 -7.13 27.18 -11.03
CA ILE A 113 -6.16 28.24 -11.28
C ILE A 113 -5.42 28.02 -12.60
N ILE A 114 -4.98 26.79 -12.85
CA ILE A 114 -4.13 26.48 -14.01
C ILE A 114 -4.92 26.15 -15.27
N SER A 115 -6.17 25.72 -15.11
CA SER A 115 -6.98 25.24 -16.21
C SER A 115 -7.50 26.37 -17.11
N PRO A 116 -7.45 26.19 -18.44
CA PRO A 116 -8.13 27.06 -19.40
C PRO A 116 -9.66 26.87 -19.45
N PHE A 117 -10.19 25.82 -18.81
CA PHE A 117 -11.62 25.50 -18.87
C PHE A 117 -12.47 26.53 -18.11
N SER A 118 -13.56 26.99 -18.73
CA SER A 118 -14.60 27.74 -18.04
C SER A 118 -15.67 26.79 -17.50
N GLY A 119 -15.88 26.78 -16.18
CA GLY A 119 -16.96 26.01 -15.54
C GLY A 119 -16.55 25.24 -14.29
N LYS A 120 -17.24 25.49 -13.17
CA LYS A 120 -16.97 24.83 -11.88
C LYS A 120 -17.14 23.31 -11.94
N ALA A 121 -18.15 22.82 -12.67
CA ALA A 121 -18.40 21.39 -12.84
C ALA A 121 -17.26 20.66 -13.56
N ASN A 122 -16.63 21.32 -14.53
CA ASN A 122 -15.56 20.74 -15.35
C ASN A 122 -14.27 20.61 -14.54
N ASN A 123 -13.92 21.65 -13.78
CA ASN A 123 -12.79 21.61 -12.86
C ASN A 123 -13.00 20.54 -11.78
N PHE A 124 -14.24 20.37 -11.32
CA PHE A 124 -14.58 19.33 -10.34
C PHE A 124 -14.46 17.92 -10.96
N LEU A 125 -14.99 17.70 -12.16
CA LEU A 125 -14.83 16.44 -12.89
C LEU A 125 -13.35 16.07 -13.05
N LEU A 126 -12.52 17.01 -13.50
CA LEU A 126 -11.08 16.79 -13.66
C LEU A 126 -10.38 16.52 -12.32
N SER A 127 -10.82 17.17 -11.24
CA SER A 127 -10.28 16.91 -9.90
C SER A 127 -10.56 15.48 -9.44
N ILE A 128 -11.74 14.94 -9.76
CA ILE A 128 -12.06 13.54 -9.45
C ILE A 128 -11.22 12.59 -10.31
N VAL A 129 -11.07 12.86 -11.61
CA VAL A 129 -10.23 12.03 -12.50
C VAL A 129 -8.78 11.98 -12.03
N PHE A 130 -8.20 13.11 -11.64
CA PHE A 130 -6.82 13.15 -11.14
C PHE A 130 -6.68 12.62 -9.72
N ALA A 131 -7.70 12.79 -8.86
CA ALA A 131 -7.74 12.10 -7.58
C ALA A 131 -7.78 10.58 -7.78
N PHE A 132 -8.53 10.09 -8.76
CA PHE A 132 -8.54 8.68 -9.13
C PHE A 132 -7.17 8.23 -9.65
N CYS A 133 -6.51 8.96 -10.55
CA CYS A 133 -5.16 8.61 -11.01
C CYS A 133 -4.19 8.48 -9.83
N PHE A 134 -4.24 9.42 -8.89
CA PHE A 134 -3.43 9.37 -7.69
C PHE A 134 -3.78 8.14 -6.82
N LEU A 135 -5.04 7.98 -6.41
CA LEU A 135 -5.46 6.90 -5.51
C LEU A 135 -5.26 5.52 -6.14
N ASN A 136 -5.53 5.36 -7.43
CA ASN A 136 -5.40 4.10 -8.14
C ASN A 136 -3.92 3.69 -8.33
N GLY A 137 -3.04 4.68 -8.56
CA GLY A 137 -1.63 4.43 -8.88
C GLY A 137 -0.65 4.66 -7.73
N MET A 138 -1.10 5.13 -6.57
CA MET A 138 -0.20 5.34 -5.42
C MET A 138 0.42 4.00 -4.97
N PRO A 139 1.73 3.95 -4.69
CA PRO A 139 2.44 2.74 -4.29
C PRO A 139 1.79 1.90 -3.17
N THR A 140 1.17 2.55 -2.18
CA THR A 140 0.46 1.85 -1.09
C THR A 140 -0.77 2.63 -0.66
N LEU A 141 -1.94 2.03 -0.86
CA LEU A 141 -3.22 2.63 -0.49
C LEU A 141 -3.47 2.58 1.03
N SER A 142 -3.22 1.42 1.66
CA SER A 142 -3.48 1.20 3.08
C SER A 142 -2.66 2.15 3.96
N GLU A 143 -1.34 2.21 3.75
CA GLU A 143 -0.47 3.11 4.50
C GLU A 143 -0.66 4.59 4.13
N GLY A 144 -1.18 4.88 2.92
CA GLY A 144 -1.33 6.24 2.40
C GLY A 144 -2.60 6.96 2.84
N ILE A 145 -3.70 6.24 3.06
CA ILE A 145 -5.03 6.82 3.35
C ILE A 145 -5.64 6.29 4.65
N TYR A 146 -5.47 5.00 4.94
CA TYR A 146 -6.22 4.31 6.01
C TYR A 146 -5.43 4.12 7.29
N TRP A 147 -4.11 4.10 7.20
CA TRP A 147 -3.24 4.11 8.37
C TRP A 147 -2.89 5.54 8.79
N MET A 148 -3.29 5.95 10.00
CA MET A 148 -3.18 7.36 10.43
C MET A 148 -1.73 7.89 10.49
N PRO A 149 -0.74 7.18 11.03
CA PRO A 149 0.65 7.63 11.06
C PRO A 149 1.21 7.91 9.66
N GLY A 150 0.98 7.00 8.71
CA GLY A 150 1.40 7.19 7.32
C GLY A 150 0.62 8.31 6.61
N SER A 151 -0.70 8.29 6.71
CA SER A 151 -1.56 9.25 6.00
C SER A 151 -1.42 10.69 6.49
N ILE A 152 -1.26 10.92 7.80
CA ILE A 152 -0.97 12.25 8.36
C ILE A 152 0.45 12.70 8.00
N THR A 153 1.45 11.85 8.19
CA THR A 153 2.86 12.20 7.92
C THR A 153 3.07 12.58 6.46
N TYR A 154 2.52 11.80 5.51
CA TYR A 154 2.86 11.93 4.10
C TYR A 154 1.73 12.56 3.26
N HIS A 155 0.51 12.02 3.34
CA HIS A 155 -0.56 12.46 2.44
C HIS A 155 -1.21 13.78 2.87
N PHE A 156 -1.35 14.03 4.16
CA PHE A 156 -1.77 15.35 4.63
C PHE A 156 -0.74 16.43 4.25
N ALA A 157 0.57 16.11 4.34
CA ALA A 157 1.63 17.00 3.88
C ALA A 157 1.54 17.29 2.36
N ASN A 158 1.21 16.28 1.54
CA ASN A 158 0.93 16.44 0.11
C ASN A 158 -0.20 17.44 -0.18
N ILE A 159 -1.30 17.33 0.55
CA ILE A 159 -2.46 18.22 0.44
C ILE A 159 -2.06 19.66 0.81
N LEU A 160 -1.38 19.85 1.94
CA LEU A 160 -0.91 21.16 2.39
C LEU A 160 0.10 21.79 1.41
N THR A 161 1.00 20.98 0.86
CA THR A 161 1.98 21.41 -0.17
C THR A 161 1.27 21.95 -1.40
N LEU A 162 0.18 21.32 -1.84
CA LEU A 162 -0.60 21.80 -2.98
C LEU A 162 -1.32 23.12 -2.66
N TYR A 163 -1.86 23.28 -1.45
CA TYR A 163 -2.43 24.58 -1.02
C TYR A 163 -1.37 25.69 -0.96
N LEU A 164 -0.16 25.38 -0.48
CA LEU A 164 0.95 26.34 -0.48
C LEU A 164 1.30 26.73 -1.93
N ALA A 165 1.47 25.76 -2.82
CA ALA A 165 1.75 26.00 -4.24
C ALA A 165 0.67 26.90 -4.89
N ILE A 166 -0.60 26.64 -4.62
CA ILE A 166 -1.74 27.48 -5.04
C ILE A 166 -1.58 28.92 -4.55
N ASN A 167 -1.26 29.13 -3.28
CA ASN A 167 -1.10 30.47 -2.71
C ASN A 167 0.09 31.22 -3.34
N ILE A 168 1.23 30.54 -3.54
CA ILE A 168 2.43 31.12 -4.16
C ILE A 168 2.20 31.46 -5.65
N LEU A 169 1.47 30.61 -6.39
CA LEU A 169 1.07 30.90 -7.77
C LEU A 169 0.23 32.18 -7.87
N ASN A 170 -0.70 32.38 -6.93
CA ASN A 170 -1.50 33.60 -6.90
C ASN A 170 -0.65 34.84 -6.56
N ILE A 171 0.33 34.71 -5.67
CA ILE A 171 1.26 35.79 -5.30
C ILE A 171 2.18 36.17 -6.47
N THR A 172 2.58 35.21 -7.29
CA THR A 172 3.48 35.45 -8.43
C THR A 172 2.73 35.96 -9.66
N SER A 173 1.43 35.70 -9.80
CA SER A 173 0.61 36.22 -10.89
C SER A 173 0.27 37.71 -10.70
N SER A 174 0.40 38.51 -11.77
CA SER A 174 0.08 39.94 -11.79
C SER A 174 -1.42 40.25 -11.72
N ASN A 175 -2.27 39.22 -11.89
CA ASN A 175 -3.72 39.37 -12.00
C ASN A 175 -4.43 39.33 -10.65
N PHE A 176 -3.70 39.14 -9.55
CA PHE A 176 -4.28 39.05 -8.21
C PHE A 176 -3.81 40.20 -7.32
N PRO A 177 -4.72 40.76 -6.50
CA PRO A 177 -4.36 41.82 -5.55
C PRO A 177 -3.32 41.31 -4.54
N ALA A 178 -2.59 42.25 -3.93
CA ALA A 178 -1.61 41.96 -2.90
C ALA A 178 -2.19 41.01 -1.82
N SER A 179 -1.39 40.03 -1.40
CA SER A 179 -1.79 39.05 -0.39
C SER A 179 -2.14 39.75 0.92
N SER A 180 -3.35 39.51 1.43
CA SER A 180 -3.76 40.04 2.73
C SER A 180 -2.88 39.47 3.84
N THR A 181 -2.73 40.20 4.95
CA THR A 181 -1.94 39.75 6.12
C THR A 181 -2.33 38.36 6.59
N PHE A 182 -3.63 38.04 6.57
CA PHE A 182 -4.14 36.70 6.91
C PHE A 182 -3.62 35.61 5.96
N LYS A 183 -3.60 35.84 4.64
CA LYS A 183 -3.05 34.86 3.68
C LYS A 183 -1.56 34.62 3.87
N LYS A 184 -0.81 35.66 4.24
CA LYS A 184 0.62 35.52 4.59
C LYS A 184 0.80 34.66 5.83
N PHE A 185 0.02 34.92 6.87
CA PHE A 185 0.01 34.10 8.09
C PHE A 185 -0.29 32.63 7.79
N VAL A 186 -1.30 32.36 6.94
CA VAL A 186 -1.62 31.00 6.49
C VAL A 186 -0.43 30.34 5.78
N ASN A 187 0.32 31.07 4.94
CA ASN A 187 1.51 30.49 4.29
C ASN A 187 2.62 30.14 5.29
N TYR A 188 2.87 30.96 6.30
CA TYR A 188 3.82 30.61 7.37
C TYR A 188 3.38 29.34 8.11
N LEU A 189 2.09 29.24 8.45
CA LEU A 189 1.55 28.05 9.09
C LEU A 189 1.66 26.81 8.20
N LEU A 190 1.40 26.94 6.90
CA LEU A 190 1.56 25.85 5.93
C LEU A 190 3.01 25.40 5.84
N ILE A 191 3.97 26.33 5.73
CA ILE A 191 5.40 25.99 5.65
C ILE A 191 5.84 25.25 6.92
N PHE A 192 5.53 25.80 8.09
CA PHE A 192 5.84 25.18 9.38
C PHE A 192 5.24 23.76 9.49
N ALA A 193 3.96 23.62 9.14
CA ALA A 193 3.27 22.34 9.17
C ALA A 193 3.90 21.33 8.20
N ILE A 194 4.14 21.69 6.94
CA ILE A 194 4.66 20.77 5.93
C ILE A 194 6.07 20.28 6.30
N CYS A 195 6.97 21.19 6.72
CA CYS A 195 8.31 20.81 7.16
C CYS A 195 8.25 19.85 8.35
N GLY A 196 7.36 20.12 9.32
CA GLY A 196 7.19 19.30 10.52
C GLY A 196 6.42 17.99 10.32
N LEU A 197 5.72 17.80 9.20
CA LEU A 197 4.98 16.57 8.92
C LEU A 197 5.90 15.45 8.44
N SER A 198 6.78 15.75 7.48
CA SER A 198 7.66 14.77 6.84
C SER A 198 8.93 15.42 6.28
N GLU A 199 10.08 14.79 6.47
CA GLU A 199 11.35 15.24 5.90
C GLU A 199 11.32 15.22 4.37
N THR A 200 10.52 14.34 3.77
CA THR A 200 10.31 14.29 2.32
C THR A 200 9.58 15.53 1.82
N SER A 201 8.46 15.88 2.45
CA SER A 201 7.67 17.05 2.05
C SER A 201 8.38 18.37 2.40
N MET A 202 9.17 18.39 3.46
CA MET A 202 10.07 19.49 3.82
C MET A 202 11.00 19.85 2.65
N VAL A 203 11.77 18.87 2.15
CA VAL A 203 12.69 19.09 1.02
C VAL A 203 11.92 19.50 -0.25
N VAL A 204 10.75 18.90 -0.50
CA VAL A 204 9.89 19.30 -1.62
C VAL A 204 9.47 20.77 -1.52
N VAL A 205 9.10 21.27 -0.33
CA VAL A 205 8.73 22.68 -0.12
C VAL A 205 9.92 23.62 -0.27
N ASP A 206 11.09 23.27 0.27
CA ASP A 206 12.31 24.06 0.14
C ASP A 206 12.68 24.26 -1.34
N VAL A 207 12.64 23.18 -2.12
CA VAL A 207 12.89 23.21 -3.56
C VAL A 207 11.78 23.96 -4.30
N LEU A 208 10.51 23.74 -3.96
CA LEU A 208 9.36 24.41 -4.59
C LEU A 208 9.43 25.93 -4.44
N LEU A 209 9.65 26.43 -3.22
CA LEU A 209 9.76 27.86 -2.94
C LEU A 209 10.97 28.47 -3.65
N THR A 210 12.09 27.75 -3.69
CA THR A 210 13.30 28.15 -4.42
C THR A 210 13.03 28.24 -5.92
N ILE A 211 12.34 27.27 -6.53
CA ILE A 211 11.94 27.31 -7.94
C ILE A 211 11.07 28.55 -8.22
N PHE A 212 10.09 28.86 -7.36
CA PHE A 212 9.28 30.06 -7.53
C PHE A 212 10.10 31.35 -7.40
N LEU A 213 11.08 31.40 -6.50
CA LEU A 213 11.96 32.55 -6.32
C LEU A 213 12.85 32.75 -7.55
N LEU A 214 13.47 31.67 -8.03
CA LEU A 214 14.26 31.66 -9.26
C LEU A 214 13.42 32.05 -10.47
N TYR A 215 12.16 31.60 -10.54
CA TYR A 215 11.25 32.04 -11.59
C TYR A 215 11.03 33.56 -11.58
N ASP A 216 10.81 34.16 -10.42
CA ASP A 216 10.61 35.62 -10.30
C ASP A 216 11.90 36.39 -10.67
N ILE A 217 13.07 35.89 -10.27
CA ILE A 217 14.38 36.46 -10.62
C ILE A 217 14.65 36.34 -12.12
N LEU A 218 14.54 35.13 -12.68
CA LEU A 218 14.94 34.86 -14.06
C LEU A 218 13.95 35.46 -15.07
N SER A 219 12.64 35.32 -14.80
CA SER A 219 11.58 35.70 -15.74
C SER A 219 11.07 37.13 -15.55
N LYS A 220 11.09 37.65 -14.32
CA LYS A 220 10.62 39.02 -14.03
C LYS A 220 11.72 39.98 -13.61
N LYS A 221 12.97 39.52 -13.55
CA LYS A 221 14.15 40.34 -13.24
C LYS A 221 14.01 41.11 -11.93
N ARG A 222 13.38 40.49 -10.92
CA ARG A 222 13.16 41.07 -9.60
C ARG A 222 13.26 39.99 -8.52
N ILE A 223 13.51 40.41 -7.28
CA ILE A 223 13.43 39.55 -6.10
C ILE A 223 12.18 39.95 -5.33
N LYS A 224 11.12 39.14 -5.36
CA LYS A 224 9.94 39.38 -4.52
C LYS A 224 10.30 39.05 -3.06
N THR A 225 10.46 40.08 -2.24
CA THR A 225 10.84 40.00 -0.82
C THR A 225 10.00 39.00 -0.02
N GLU A 226 8.68 38.99 -0.25
CA GLU A 226 7.78 38.04 0.40
C GLU A 226 8.17 36.58 0.15
N LEU A 227 8.57 36.24 -1.07
CA LEU A 227 8.96 34.88 -1.43
C LEU A 227 10.35 34.51 -0.89
N LEU A 228 11.28 35.47 -0.88
CA LEU A 228 12.57 35.29 -0.20
C LEU A 228 12.38 35.00 1.29
N ILE A 229 11.48 35.72 1.97
CA ILE A 229 11.18 35.48 3.38
C ILE A 229 10.57 34.09 3.59
N TYR A 230 9.68 33.61 2.71
CA TYR A 230 9.18 32.24 2.79
C TYR A 230 10.27 31.18 2.62
N VAL A 231 11.23 31.39 1.70
CA VAL A 231 12.39 30.49 1.54
C VAL A 231 13.23 30.45 2.82
N LEU A 232 13.58 31.62 3.38
CA LEU A 232 14.36 31.70 4.61
C LEU A 232 13.63 31.07 5.80
N PHE A 233 12.32 31.26 5.88
CA PHE A 233 11.49 30.65 6.92
C PHE A 233 11.40 29.12 6.75
N ALA A 234 11.27 28.62 5.52
CA ALA A 234 11.29 27.19 5.24
C ALA A 234 12.62 26.55 5.67
N ILE A 235 13.75 27.18 5.33
CA ILE A 235 15.09 26.76 5.79
C ILE A 235 15.16 26.71 7.32
N LEU A 236 14.63 27.72 8.02
CA LEU A 236 14.60 27.72 9.49
C LEU A 236 13.79 26.54 10.05
N CYS A 237 12.60 26.27 9.49
CA CYS A 237 11.79 25.13 9.87
C CYS A 237 12.51 23.80 9.57
N SER A 238 13.18 23.70 8.42
CA SER A 238 13.95 22.52 8.03
C SER A 238 15.12 22.26 8.98
N LEU A 239 15.80 23.31 9.47
CA LEU A 239 16.84 23.18 10.49
C LEU A 239 16.30 22.62 11.80
N ILE A 240 15.12 23.04 12.25
CA ILE A 240 14.47 22.49 13.47
C ILE A 240 14.23 20.98 13.32
N VAL A 241 13.80 20.54 12.14
CA VAL A 241 13.51 19.13 11.86
C VAL A 241 14.80 18.32 11.73
N VAL A 242 15.76 18.78 10.94
CA VAL A 242 17.01 18.06 10.65
C VAL A 242 17.89 17.93 11.89
N LEU A 243 17.99 18.99 12.69
CA LEU A 243 18.83 19.02 13.90
C LEU A 243 18.20 18.29 15.11
N ALA A 244 17.03 17.68 14.95
CA ALA A 244 16.40 16.92 16.02
C ALA A 244 17.27 15.71 16.41
N PRO A 245 17.69 15.59 17.69
CA PRO A 245 18.56 14.49 18.14
C PRO A 245 17.97 13.11 17.87
N GLY A 246 16.63 12.99 17.93
CA GLY A 246 15.92 11.76 17.67
C GLY A 246 16.15 11.18 16.26
N ASN A 247 16.46 12.03 15.27
CA ASN A 247 16.77 11.53 13.93
C ASN A 247 18.02 10.65 13.93
N ASN A 248 19.06 11.01 14.70
CA ASN A 248 20.29 10.22 14.80
C ASN A 248 20.04 8.88 15.50
N VAL A 249 19.15 8.86 16.50
CA VAL A 249 18.74 7.62 17.18
C VAL A 249 17.99 6.69 16.23
N ARG A 250 17.04 7.22 15.46
CA ARG A 250 16.31 6.40 14.48
C ARG A 250 17.19 5.97 13.31
N GLU A 251 18.17 6.78 12.94
CA GLU A 251 19.08 6.46 11.84
C GLU A 251 20.13 5.39 12.20
N SER A 252 20.41 5.16 13.49
CA SER A 252 21.36 4.13 13.90
C SER A 252 20.91 2.71 13.56
N ASP A 253 19.61 2.51 13.30
CA ASP A 253 19.05 1.23 12.87
C ASP A 253 19.44 0.87 11.42
N PHE A 254 19.89 1.84 10.62
CA PHE A 254 20.31 1.62 9.23
C PHE A 254 21.84 1.55 9.14
N ILE A 255 22.39 0.40 8.76
CA ILE A 255 23.84 0.18 8.60
C ILE A 255 24.16 0.01 7.12
N ASP A 256 24.51 1.10 6.44
CA ASP A 256 24.99 1.09 5.05
C ASP A 256 26.15 2.10 4.88
N PRO A 257 27.27 1.75 4.21
CA PRO A 257 28.42 2.63 4.05
C PRO A 257 28.16 3.85 3.15
N ASN A 258 27.10 3.82 2.32
CA ASN A 258 26.73 4.92 1.43
C ASN A 258 25.81 5.96 2.08
N LYS A 259 25.41 5.77 3.34
CA LYS A 259 24.67 6.80 4.09
C LYS A 259 25.52 8.06 4.22
N HIS A 260 24.85 9.21 4.23
CA HIS A 260 25.48 10.55 4.28
C HIS A 260 26.49 10.85 3.16
N GLN A 261 26.57 10.01 2.11
CA GLN A 261 27.44 10.27 0.97
C GLN A 261 26.74 11.19 -0.03
N PHE A 262 27.09 12.48 -0.01
CA PHE A 262 26.42 13.52 -0.80
C PHE A 262 26.27 13.16 -2.30
N ILE A 263 27.36 12.74 -2.95
CA ILE A 263 27.35 12.41 -4.39
C ILE A 263 26.44 11.21 -4.66
N PHE A 264 26.54 10.17 -3.84
CA PHE A 264 25.67 8.99 -3.95
C PHE A 264 24.21 9.36 -3.77
N THR A 265 23.87 10.14 -2.74
CA THR A 265 22.51 10.58 -2.46
C THR A 265 21.91 11.33 -3.64
N ILE A 266 22.65 12.27 -4.25
CA ILE A 266 22.19 13.02 -5.42
C ILE A 266 21.99 12.07 -6.62
N ILE A 267 23.02 11.33 -7.03
CA ILE A 267 22.94 10.46 -8.22
C ILE A 267 21.82 9.43 -8.08
N SER A 268 21.74 8.76 -6.94
CA SER A 268 20.73 7.73 -6.67
C SER A 268 19.32 8.30 -6.65
N SER A 269 19.11 9.51 -6.11
CA SER A 269 17.81 10.19 -6.13
C SER A 269 17.35 10.54 -7.55
N PHE A 270 18.25 11.10 -8.37
CA PHE A 270 17.95 11.43 -9.77
C PHE A 270 17.72 10.19 -10.64
N LYS A 271 18.54 9.14 -10.47
CA LYS A 271 18.38 7.86 -11.17
C LYS A 271 17.04 7.20 -10.82
N THR A 272 16.69 7.23 -9.54
CA THR A 272 15.44 6.66 -9.03
C THR A 272 14.22 7.43 -9.52
N ALA A 273 14.28 8.77 -9.52
CA ALA A 273 13.24 9.60 -10.14
C ALA A 273 13.06 9.30 -11.63
N GLY A 274 14.15 9.20 -12.40
CA GLY A 274 14.08 8.84 -13.82
C GLY A 274 13.41 7.49 -14.05
N ARG A 275 13.80 6.47 -13.26
CA ARG A 275 13.18 5.15 -13.29
C ARG A 275 11.67 5.22 -13.03
N TYR A 276 11.25 5.80 -11.91
CA TYR A 276 9.82 5.82 -11.54
C TYR A 276 8.98 6.71 -12.47
N ILE A 277 9.52 7.83 -12.96
CA ILE A 277 8.82 8.63 -13.98
C ILE A 277 8.60 7.81 -15.25
N SER A 278 9.61 7.06 -15.70
CA SER A 278 9.48 6.20 -16.87
C SER A 278 8.44 5.10 -16.67
N GLU A 279 8.28 4.58 -15.45
CA GLU A 279 7.24 3.61 -15.12
C GLU A 279 5.85 4.25 -15.07
N TRP A 280 5.73 5.39 -14.40
CA TRP A 280 4.43 6.03 -14.12
C TRP A 280 3.83 6.76 -15.32
N ILE A 281 4.64 7.30 -16.23
CA ILE A 281 4.15 8.05 -17.40
C ILE A 281 3.38 7.17 -18.38
N PHE A 282 3.69 5.88 -18.44
CA PHE A 282 2.99 4.90 -19.27
C PHE A 282 1.83 4.21 -18.53
N SER A 283 1.47 4.68 -17.32
CA SER A 283 0.31 4.15 -16.63
C SER A 283 -0.97 4.42 -17.44
N LEU A 284 -1.69 3.34 -17.75
CA LEU A 284 -2.88 3.41 -18.60
C LEU A 284 -3.95 4.37 -18.07
N PRO A 285 -4.24 4.45 -16.75
CA PRO A 285 -5.16 5.46 -16.21
C PRO A 285 -4.74 6.90 -16.50
N LEU A 286 -3.44 7.21 -16.45
CA LEU A 286 -2.91 8.54 -16.75
C LEU A 286 -2.99 8.85 -18.25
N LEU A 287 -2.66 7.88 -19.11
CA LEU A 287 -2.74 8.03 -20.56
C LEU A 287 -4.18 8.30 -21.01
N ILE A 288 -5.16 7.56 -20.49
CA ILE A 288 -6.57 7.79 -20.82
C ILE A 288 -7.05 9.12 -20.25
N SER A 289 -6.65 9.48 -19.02
CA SER A 289 -7.00 10.78 -18.44
C SER A 289 -6.43 11.93 -19.27
N SER A 290 -5.21 11.78 -19.78
CA SER A 290 -4.59 12.74 -20.71
C SER A 290 -5.38 12.84 -22.01
N ALA A 291 -5.81 11.71 -22.58
CA ALA A 291 -6.66 11.67 -23.77
C ALA A 291 -8.03 12.30 -23.52
N ILE A 292 -8.65 12.08 -22.35
CA ILE A 292 -9.90 12.75 -21.95
C ILE A 292 -9.70 14.25 -21.96
N ILE A 293 -8.68 14.77 -21.27
CA ILE A 293 -8.47 16.22 -21.21
C ILE A 293 -8.22 16.76 -22.62
N PHE A 294 -7.43 16.06 -23.43
CA PHE A 294 -7.16 16.45 -24.81
C PHE A 294 -8.44 16.56 -25.65
N VAL A 295 -9.28 15.51 -25.65
CA VAL A 295 -10.57 15.50 -26.33
C VAL A 295 -11.51 16.58 -25.76
N TYR A 296 -11.55 16.71 -24.44
CA TYR A 296 -12.37 17.71 -23.74
C TYR A 296 -12.01 19.14 -24.15
N TYR A 297 -10.72 19.39 -24.34
CA TYR A 297 -10.16 20.69 -24.70
C TYR A 297 -10.45 21.10 -26.15
N LEU A 298 -10.43 20.17 -27.11
CA LEU A 298 -10.74 20.47 -28.51
C LEU A 298 -12.20 20.97 -28.75
N VAL A 299 -13.09 20.80 -27.77
CA VAL A 299 -14.54 21.01 -27.91
C VAL A 299 -15.04 22.27 -27.20
N ILE A 300 -14.26 22.83 -26.26
CA ILE A 300 -14.71 23.98 -25.45
C ILE A 300 -14.11 25.28 -25.98
N PRO A 301 -14.94 26.32 -26.25
CA PRO A 301 -14.45 27.63 -26.67
C PRO A 301 -13.56 28.27 -25.59
N GLU A 302 -12.36 28.70 -25.98
CA GLU A 302 -11.31 29.12 -25.05
C GLU A 302 -11.25 30.63 -24.75
N LYS A 303 -10.70 30.92 -23.56
CA LYS A 303 -9.89 32.12 -23.32
C LYS A 303 -8.44 31.80 -23.66
N LYS A 304 -7.85 32.51 -24.63
CA LYS A 304 -6.43 32.36 -24.99
C LYS A 304 -5.55 32.66 -23.78
N ILE A 305 -4.65 31.74 -23.46
CA ILE A 305 -3.57 31.95 -22.51
C ILE A 305 -2.39 32.61 -23.24
N ALA A 306 -1.97 33.80 -22.79
CA ALA A 306 -0.97 34.63 -23.48
C ALA A 306 0.47 34.05 -23.49
N GLY A 307 1.20 34.29 -24.59
CA GLY A 307 2.47 33.66 -24.97
C GLY A 307 3.73 33.90 -24.12
N LYS A 308 3.70 34.75 -23.08
CA LYS A 308 4.85 34.93 -22.15
C LYS A 308 5.06 33.75 -21.17
N ARG A 309 4.32 32.64 -21.34
CA ARG A 309 4.34 31.49 -20.44
C ARG A 309 5.34 30.39 -20.81
N LEU A 310 5.96 30.38 -21.99
CA LEU A 310 6.86 29.28 -22.43
C LEU A 310 8.05 28.98 -21.49
N ILE A 311 8.70 30.03 -20.97
CA ILE A 311 9.80 29.90 -19.98
C ILE A 311 9.27 29.33 -18.65
N PHE A 312 8.07 29.72 -18.25
CA PHE A 312 7.38 29.15 -17.10
C PHE A 312 7.04 27.67 -17.32
N LEU A 313 6.72 27.26 -18.56
CA LEU A 313 6.51 25.85 -18.92
C LEU A 313 7.78 25.02 -18.75
N PHE A 314 8.91 25.53 -19.26
CA PHE A 314 10.21 24.85 -19.16
C PHE A 314 10.64 24.70 -17.69
N LEU A 315 10.46 25.75 -16.89
CA LEU A 315 10.77 25.72 -15.45
C LEU A 315 9.84 24.79 -14.67
N ILE A 316 8.59 24.58 -15.11
CA ILE A 316 7.68 23.61 -14.49
C ILE A 316 8.07 22.17 -14.82
N VAL A 317 8.48 21.86 -16.04
CA VAL A 317 8.89 20.50 -16.42
C VAL A 317 10.23 20.14 -15.78
N LEU A 318 11.23 21.02 -15.89
CA LEU A 318 12.55 20.83 -15.26
C LEU A 318 12.44 20.87 -13.73
N GLY A 319 11.70 21.83 -13.19
CA GLY A 319 11.41 21.94 -11.77
C GLY A 319 10.59 20.77 -11.25
N GLY A 320 9.67 20.24 -12.05
CA GLY A 320 8.87 19.06 -11.72
C GLY A 320 9.73 17.79 -11.58
N PHE A 321 10.66 17.58 -12.51
CA PHE A 321 11.66 16.51 -12.39
C PHE A 321 12.51 16.69 -11.12
N LEU A 322 12.96 17.92 -10.84
CA LEU A 322 13.72 18.23 -9.63
C LEU A 322 12.92 17.97 -8.35
N LEU A 323 11.63 18.31 -8.31
CA LEU A 323 10.75 18.05 -7.16
C LEU A 323 10.55 16.55 -6.92
N ILE A 324 10.45 15.75 -7.98
CA ILE A 324 10.36 14.30 -7.87
C ILE A 324 11.69 13.73 -7.37
N ALA A 325 12.82 14.15 -7.96
CA ALA A 325 14.15 13.75 -7.50
C ALA A 325 14.40 14.11 -6.03
N CYS A 326 14.02 15.31 -5.61
CA CYS A 326 14.27 15.75 -4.24
C CYS A 326 13.44 15.00 -3.19
N SER A 327 12.30 14.43 -3.58
CA SER A 327 11.50 13.56 -2.69
C SER A 327 12.21 12.25 -2.29
N PHE A 328 13.24 11.84 -3.03
CA PHE A 328 14.05 10.66 -2.71
C PHE A 328 15.28 10.98 -1.84
N LEU A 329 15.67 12.25 -1.74
CA LEU A 329 16.90 12.66 -1.04
C LEU A 329 16.93 12.21 0.43
N PRO A 330 15.88 12.40 1.26
CA PRO A 330 15.97 12.02 2.67
C PRO A 330 16.22 10.52 2.87
N ALA A 331 15.64 9.67 2.03
CA ALA A 331 15.81 8.23 2.12
C ALA A 331 17.21 7.79 1.69
N PHE A 332 17.75 8.31 0.58
CA PHE A 332 19.11 7.99 0.19
C PHE A 332 20.17 8.61 1.11
N TRP A 333 19.86 9.72 1.79
CA TRP A 333 20.74 10.32 2.79
C TRP A 333 20.83 9.44 4.04
N SER A 334 19.68 8.99 4.55
CA SER A 334 19.58 8.33 5.87
C SER A 334 19.54 6.79 5.84
N MET A 335 19.18 6.19 4.70
CA MET A 335 19.03 4.74 4.56
C MET A 335 19.87 4.17 3.42
N ALA A 336 20.44 5.03 2.57
CA ALA A 336 21.12 4.66 1.32
C ALA A 336 20.28 3.78 0.36
N SER A 337 18.95 3.76 0.54
CA SER A 337 18.03 2.89 -0.20
C SER A 337 16.85 3.67 -0.76
N VAL A 338 16.08 3.00 -1.64
CA VAL A 338 14.76 3.49 -2.04
C VAL A 338 13.87 3.61 -0.79
N PRO A 339 13.08 4.69 -0.66
CA PRO A 339 12.19 4.85 0.49
C PRO A 339 11.10 3.76 0.56
N PRO A 340 10.53 3.52 1.75
CA PRO A 340 9.31 2.73 1.88
C PRO A 340 8.18 3.25 1.01
N ASN A 341 7.27 2.36 0.58
CA ASN A 341 6.17 2.70 -0.35
C ASN A 341 5.30 3.88 0.14
N ARG A 342 5.05 4.01 1.45
CA ARG A 342 4.29 5.14 2.02
C ARG A 342 4.94 6.49 1.75
N THR A 343 6.26 6.56 1.72
CA THR A 343 7.03 7.77 1.38
C THR A 343 7.04 7.96 -0.13
N MET A 344 7.10 6.88 -0.92
CA MET A 344 6.97 6.96 -2.38
C MET A 344 5.62 7.55 -2.84
N ASN A 345 4.55 7.44 -2.04
CA ASN A 345 3.29 8.14 -2.31
C ASN A 345 3.48 9.67 -2.44
N VAL A 346 4.45 10.27 -1.74
CA VAL A 346 4.79 11.71 -1.88
C VAL A 346 5.37 11.99 -3.27
N ALA A 347 6.34 11.19 -3.71
CA ALA A 347 6.93 11.29 -5.05
C ALA A 347 5.85 11.14 -6.13
N TYR A 348 4.93 10.18 -5.95
CA TYR A 348 3.83 9.94 -6.87
C TYR A 348 2.83 11.11 -6.90
N TRP A 349 2.51 11.71 -5.76
CA TRP A 349 1.65 12.91 -5.69
C TRP A 349 2.25 14.09 -6.45
N VAL A 350 3.54 14.37 -6.24
CA VAL A 350 4.28 15.40 -6.97
C VAL A 350 4.24 15.11 -8.47
N PHE A 351 4.49 13.85 -8.86
CA PHE A 351 4.38 13.40 -10.25
C PHE A 351 3.00 13.67 -10.85
N ILE A 352 1.90 13.32 -10.18
CA ILE A 352 0.53 13.57 -10.66
C ILE A 352 0.28 15.08 -10.86
N CYS A 353 0.74 15.93 -9.94
CA CYS A 353 0.60 17.38 -10.07
C CYS A 353 1.43 17.93 -11.25
N VAL A 354 2.65 17.44 -11.44
CA VAL A 354 3.53 17.80 -12.56
C VAL A 354 2.94 17.34 -13.89
N CYS A 355 2.43 16.11 -13.98
CA CYS A 355 1.76 15.58 -15.17
C CYS A 355 0.52 16.38 -15.52
N LEU A 356 -0.38 16.64 -14.56
CA LEU A 356 -1.55 17.49 -14.76
C LEU A 356 -1.18 18.84 -15.36
N THR A 357 -0.17 19.49 -14.77
CA THR A 357 0.29 20.80 -15.22
C THR A 357 0.87 20.69 -16.64
N SER A 358 1.69 19.66 -16.90
CA SER A 358 2.31 19.41 -18.21
C SER A 358 1.29 19.14 -19.31
N ILE A 359 0.22 18.39 -19.02
CA ILE A 359 -0.89 18.14 -19.95
C ILE A 359 -1.61 19.44 -20.29
N ILE A 360 -2.01 20.23 -19.30
CA ILE A 360 -2.68 21.52 -19.52
C ILE A 360 -1.80 22.46 -20.34
N ILE A 361 -0.51 22.46 -20.07
CA ILE A 361 0.47 23.23 -20.83
C ILE A 361 0.53 22.79 -22.29
N LEU A 362 0.70 21.48 -22.54
CA LEU A 362 0.78 20.93 -23.89
C LEU A 362 -0.47 21.29 -24.70
N LEU A 363 -1.64 21.22 -24.08
CA LEU A 363 -2.91 21.59 -24.70
C LEU A 363 -2.94 23.06 -25.14
N ASN A 364 -2.50 23.98 -24.26
CA ASN A 364 -2.39 25.39 -24.61
C ASN A 364 -1.44 25.63 -25.81
N LEU A 365 -0.37 24.84 -25.95
CA LEU A 365 0.53 24.96 -27.10
C LEU A 365 -0.11 24.44 -28.39
N VAL A 366 -0.77 23.30 -28.32
CA VAL A 366 -1.46 22.68 -29.47
C VAL A 366 -2.52 23.63 -30.06
N THR A 367 -3.21 24.41 -29.22
CA THR A 367 -4.26 25.35 -29.66
C THR A 367 -3.77 26.68 -30.23
N LEU A 368 -2.46 26.94 -30.17
CA LEU A 368 -1.87 27.95 -31.04
C LEU A 368 -1.94 27.55 -32.52
N TYR A 369 -2.01 26.25 -32.81
CA TYR A 369 -1.94 25.70 -34.16
C TYR A 369 -3.23 25.01 -34.63
N LEU A 370 -4.01 24.43 -33.70
CA LEU A 370 -5.29 23.78 -34.01
C LEU A 370 -6.48 24.68 -33.69
N LYS A 371 -7.43 24.79 -34.63
CA LYS A 371 -8.71 25.49 -34.39
C LYS A 371 -9.66 24.60 -33.58
N PRO A 372 -10.38 25.14 -32.58
CA PRO A 372 -11.39 24.38 -31.85
C PRO A 372 -12.45 23.79 -32.78
N ILE A 373 -12.87 22.56 -32.52
CA ILE A 373 -13.95 21.91 -33.27
C ILE A 373 -15.27 22.38 -32.69
N GLN A 374 -16.00 23.20 -33.44
CA GLN A 374 -17.34 23.66 -33.07
C GLN A 374 -18.40 22.58 -33.37
N ASN A 375 -18.39 21.46 -32.64
CA ASN A 375 -19.44 20.46 -32.75
C ASN A 375 -19.93 19.97 -31.37
N SER A 376 -21.19 20.27 -31.06
CA SER A 376 -21.82 19.91 -29.78
C SER A 376 -21.98 18.40 -29.54
N ASN A 377 -21.91 17.58 -30.59
CA ASN A 377 -22.01 16.12 -30.48
C ASN A 377 -20.68 15.46 -30.07
N PHE A 378 -19.56 16.19 -30.05
CA PHE A 378 -18.26 15.62 -29.70
C PHE A 378 -18.11 15.33 -28.21
N LYS A 379 -18.97 15.89 -27.35
CA LYS A 379 -18.94 15.56 -25.93
C LYS A 379 -19.36 14.10 -25.64
N PHE A 380 -20.09 13.45 -26.56
CA PHE A 380 -20.34 12.00 -26.52
C PHE A 380 -19.05 11.18 -26.73
N VAL A 381 -18.02 11.75 -27.37
CA VAL A 381 -16.70 11.12 -27.55
C VAL A 381 -15.92 11.07 -26.23
N ILE A 382 -16.27 11.88 -25.22
CA ILE A 382 -15.68 11.83 -23.86
C ILE A 382 -16.22 10.64 -23.05
N LEU A 383 -17.44 10.17 -23.37
CA LEU A 383 -18.02 8.99 -22.72
C LEU A 383 -17.21 7.74 -23.01
N LEU A 384 -16.62 7.60 -24.21
CA LEU A 384 -15.85 6.41 -24.59
C LEU A 384 -14.57 6.24 -23.75
N PRO A 385 -13.70 7.25 -23.57
CA PRO A 385 -12.52 7.15 -22.72
C PRO A 385 -12.85 7.19 -21.22
N LEU A 386 -13.93 7.83 -20.77
CA LEU A 386 -14.39 7.67 -19.36
C LEU A 386 -14.92 6.26 -19.10
N SER A 387 -15.66 5.69 -20.06
CA SER A 387 -16.06 4.29 -20.03
C SER A 387 -14.81 3.41 -20.07
N ALA A 388 -13.81 3.73 -20.89
CA ALA A 388 -12.55 3.00 -20.94
C ALA A 388 -11.78 3.08 -19.62
N LEU A 389 -11.71 4.24 -18.96
CA LEU A 389 -11.14 4.39 -17.61
C LEU A 389 -11.89 3.53 -16.59
N PHE A 390 -13.22 3.52 -16.67
CA PHE A 390 -14.05 2.66 -15.83
C PHE A 390 -13.79 1.17 -16.12
N PHE A 391 -13.65 0.75 -17.37
CA PHE A 391 -13.33 -0.64 -17.71
C PHE A 391 -11.89 -1.02 -17.34
N ILE A 392 -10.94 -0.11 -17.49
CA ILE A 392 -9.51 -0.29 -17.19
C ILE A 392 -9.22 -0.17 -15.69
N SER A 393 -10.14 0.40 -14.91
CA SER A 393 -10.11 0.31 -13.46
C SER A 393 -10.17 -1.15 -12.95
N ASN A 394 -10.49 -2.12 -13.81
CA ASN A 394 -10.36 -3.57 -13.54
C ASN A 394 -8.94 -4.14 -13.80
N SER A 395 -7.96 -3.32 -14.21
CA SER A 395 -6.54 -3.70 -14.29
C SER A 395 -5.92 -3.80 -12.88
N PRO A 396 -4.70 -4.38 -12.73
CA PRO A 396 -4.04 -4.45 -11.43
C PRO A 396 -3.71 -3.02 -10.93
N GLY A 397 -4.45 -2.55 -9.93
CA GLY A 397 -4.34 -1.21 -9.36
C GLY A 397 -5.16 -1.10 -8.08
N ASN A 398 -5.01 -0.01 -7.33
CA ASN A 398 -5.66 0.11 -6.02
C ASN A 398 -7.19 0.15 -6.10
N TYR A 399 -7.76 0.61 -7.21
CA TYR A 399 -9.21 0.58 -7.41
C TYR A 399 -9.74 -0.86 -7.51
N SER A 400 -9.09 -1.72 -8.29
CA SER A 400 -9.51 -3.13 -8.42
C SER A 400 -9.32 -3.89 -7.12
N ILE A 401 -8.28 -3.57 -6.33
CA ILE A 401 -8.09 -4.11 -4.98
C ILE A 401 -9.23 -3.66 -4.05
N ALA A 402 -9.55 -2.36 -4.01
CA ALA A 402 -10.63 -1.82 -3.20
C ALA A 402 -11.99 -2.45 -3.53
N ILE A 403 -12.32 -2.54 -4.82
CA ILE A 403 -13.55 -3.20 -5.30
C ILE A 403 -13.57 -4.68 -4.89
N LYS A 404 -12.48 -5.42 -5.08
CA LYS A 404 -12.41 -6.83 -4.68
C LYS A 404 -12.61 -7.02 -3.18
N ASP A 405 -11.97 -6.20 -2.35
CA ASP A 405 -12.12 -6.28 -0.89
C ASP A 405 -13.54 -5.94 -0.43
N ILE A 406 -14.21 -4.99 -1.08
CA ILE A 406 -15.61 -4.64 -0.80
C ILE A 406 -16.56 -5.75 -1.28
N LEU A 407 -16.50 -6.14 -2.55
CA LEU A 407 -17.47 -7.07 -3.16
C LEU A 407 -17.32 -8.51 -2.66
N SER A 408 -16.11 -8.94 -2.29
CA SER A 408 -15.90 -10.25 -1.67
C SER A 408 -16.33 -10.32 -0.20
N GLY A 409 -16.70 -9.19 0.42
CA GLY A 409 -17.04 -9.11 1.83
C GLY A 409 -15.82 -9.10 2.77
N LYS A 410 -14.58 -9.15 2.26
CA LYS A 410 -13.36 -9.14 3.09
C LYS A 410 -13.24 -7.89 3.97
N ALA A 411 -13.52 -6.71 3.41
CA ALA A 411 -13.46 -5.47 4.19
C ALA A 411 -14.50 -5.45 5.33
N PHE A 412 -15.71 -5.95 5.07
CA PHE A 412 -16.76 -6.08 6.07
C PHE A 412 -16.40 -7.09 7.17
N LEU A 413 -15.92 -8.28 6.79
CA LEU A 413 -15.56 -9.32 7.75
C LEU A 413 -14.38 -8.89 8.62
N PHE A 414 -13.37 -8.22 8.03
CA PHE A 414 -12.26 -7.63 8.77
C PHE A 414 -12.73 -6.58 9.80
N ASP A 415 -13.63 -5.67 9.42
CA ASP A 415 -14.19 -4.68 10.36
C ASP A 415 -14.99 -5.34 11.48
N LYS A 416 -15.76 -6.37 11.15
CA LYS A 416 -16.52 -7.15 12.15
C LYS A 416 -15.56 -7.80 13.17
N GLU A 417 -14.53 -8.51 12.70
CA GLU A 417 -13.55 -9.16 13.58
C GLU A 417 -12.75 -8.15 14.42
N CYS A 418 -12.42 -6.98 13.86
CA CYS A 418 -11.80 -5.89 14.60
C CYS A 418 -12.69 -5.39 15.75
N ARG A 419 -13.99 -5.18 15.49
CA ARG A 419 -14.95 -4.75 16.52
C ARG A 419 -15.19 -5.81 17.58
N GLU A 420 -15.27 -7.08 17.19
CA GLU A 420 -15.39 -8.20 18.12
C GLU A 420 -14.16 -8.31 19.02
N ARG A 421 -12.95 -8.18 18.44
CA ARG A 421 -11.70 -8.16 19.21
C ARG A 421 -11.62 -6.97 20.17
N ASP A 422 -11.94 -5.75 19.71
CA ASP A 422 -11.96 -4.54 20.57
C ASP A 422 -12.94 -4.68 21.73
N THR A 423 -14.14 -5.18 21.46
CA THR A 423 -15.17 -5.45 22.49
C THR A 423 -14.66 -6.48 23.50
N PHE A 424 -14.16 -7.62 23.02
CA PHE A 424 -13.61 -8.67 23.87
C PHE A 424 -12.48 -8.15 24.77
N LEU A 425 -11.53 -7.40 24.22
CA LEU A 425 -10.39 -6.89 24.99
C LEU A 425 -10.81 -5.84 26.04
N LYS A 426 -11.85 -5.04 25.76
CA LYS A 426 -12.40 -4.07 26.72
C LYS A 426 -13.21 -4.72 27.84
N GLU A 427 -13.98 -5.76 27.52
CA GLU A 427 -14.94 -6.37 28.45
C GLU A 427 -14.38 -7.56 29.23
N SER A 428 -13.38 -8.27 28.68
CA SER A 428 -12.76 -9.42 29.34
C SER A 428 -12.22 -9.02 30.71
N LYS A 429 -12.41 -9.88 31.71
CA LYS A 429 -11.82 -9.73 33.04
C LYS A 429 -10.44 -10.39 33.16
N ASP A 430 -10.06 -11.17 32.16
CA ASP A 430 -8.77 -11.85 32.14
C ASP A 430 -7.65 -10.83 31.99
N SER A 431 -6.53 -11.08 32.69
CA SER A 431 -5.32 -10.27 32.56
C SER A 431 -4.53 -10.64 31.31
N ILE A 432 -4.56 -11.92 30.91
CA ILE A 432 -3.93 -12.48 29.72
C ILE A 432 -5.02 -12.78 28.71
N CYS A 433 -5.02 -12.06 27.58
CA CYS A 433 -6.02 -12.21 26.54
C CYS A 433 -5.44 -12.85 25.28
N ASN A 434 -5.99 -14.00 24.90
CA ASN A 434 -5.69 -14.70 23.67
C ASN A 434 -6.74 -14.33 22.61
N VAL A 435 -6.32 -13.68 21.53
CA VAL A 435 -7.24 -13.25 20.46
C VAL A 435 -6.98 -14.03 19.17
N PRO A 436 -8.03 -14.46 18.44
CA PRO A 436 -7.85 -15.23 17.21
C PRO A 436 -7.21 -14.37 16.11
N VAL A 437 -6.44 -15.00 15.21
CA VAL A 437 -5.99 -14.39 13.95
C VAL A 437 -7.20 -13.95 13.12
N TYR A 438 -7.08 -12.84 12.40
CA TYR A 438 -8.11 -12.42 11.46
C TYR A 438 -8.28 -13.47 10.35
N SER A 439 -9.52 -13.78 9.96
CA SER A 439 -9.77 -14.76 8.90
C SER A 439 -9.49 -14.19 7.49
N VAL A 440 -9.45 -12.87 7.37
CA VAL A 440 -9.24 -12.16 6.09
C VAL A 440 -8.29 -10.97 6.24
N PHE A 441 -7.57 -10.67 5.16
CA PHE A 441 -6.59 -9.59 5.08
C PHE A 441 -6.88 -8.70 3.86
N PRO A 442 -7.83 -7.75 3.96
CA PRO A 442 -8.18 -6.86 2.84
C PRO A 442 -6.99 -5.95 2.52
N ARG A 443 -6.34 -6.16 1.36
CA ARG A 443 -5.10 -5.46 0.98
C ARG A 443 -5.26 -3.94 0.90
N SER A 444 -6.48 -3.45 0.68
CA SER A 444 -6.78 -2.02 0.57
C SER A 444 -6.71 -1.25 1.89
N ILE A 445 -6.93 -1.91 3.03
CA ILE A 445 -7.04 -1.25 4.36
C ILE A 445 -6.20 -1.93 5.44
N TYR A 446 -5.78 -3.19 5.26
CA TYR A 446 -4.99 -3.91 6.25
C TYR A 446 -3.57 -3.33 6.34
N ASN A 447 -3.14 -3.06 7.57
CA ASN A 447 -1.78 -2.64 7.87
C ASN A 447 -1.31 -3.25 9.20
N GLY A 448 -0.89 -4.52 9.13
CA GLY A 448 -0.37 -5.32 10.24
C GLY A 448 -1.39 -5.68 11.32
N SER A 449 -1.00 -6.62 12.18
CA SER A 449 -1.77 -7.15 13.30
C SER A 449 -0.84 -7.49 14.45
N LEU A 450 -1.41 -7.83 15.61
CA LEU A 450 -0.73 -8.54 16.70
C LEU A 450 0.01 -9.79 16.17
N GLU A 451 0.97 -10.29 16.94
CA GLU A 451 1.69 -11.55 16.65
C GLU A 451 1.48 -12.59 17.77
N THR A 452 2.00 -13.80 17.59
CA THR A 452 1.91 -14.89 18.58
C THR A 452 2.87 -14.71 19.76
N ASP A 453 3.99 -14.02 19.53
CA ASP A 453 5.03 -13.79 20.54
C ASP A 453 4.67 -12.60 21.45
N GLU A 454 4.71 -12.84 22.76
CA GLU A 454 4.41 -11.87 23.81
C GLU A 454 5.47 -10.76 23.95
N VAL A 455 6.72 -11.03 23.56
CA VAL A 455 7.86 -10.12 23.75
C VAL A 455 7.90 -9.01 22.70
N ILE A 456 7.11 -9.14 21.64
CA ILE A 456 7.10 -8.17 20.57
C ILE A 456 6.43 -6.87 21.03
N TRP A 457 7.13 -5.77 20.80
CA TRP A 457 6.81 -4.45 21.37
C TRP A 457 5.39 -3.97 21.04
N TRP A 458 4.82 -4.33 19.89
CA TRP A 458 3.45 -3.92 19.55
C TRP A 458 2.35 -4.74 20.24
N ASN A 459 2.61 -5.99 20.61
CA ASN A 459 1.71 -6.78 21.45
C ASN A 459 1.65 -6.16 22.86
N TYR A 460 2.82 -5.81 23.41
CA TYR A 460 2.94 -5.10 24.67
C TYR A 460 2.14 -3.79 24.67
N LEU A 461 2.32 -2.92 23.66
CA LEU A 461 1.63 -1.63 23.61
C LEU A 461 0.11 -1.77 23.47
N SER A 462 -0.34 -2.76 22.72
CA SER A 462 -1.76 -3.10 22.63
C SER A 462 -2.30 -3.53 24.00
N ALA A 463 -1.56 -4.38 24.72
CA ALA A 463 -1.93 -4.79 26.08
C ALA A 463 -2.03 -3.59 27.04
N GLN A 464 -1.08 -2.65 26.98
CA GLN A 464 -1.12 -1.43 27.78
C GLN A 464 -2.35 -0.58 27.50
N TYR A 465 -2.72 -0.43 26.21
CA TYR A 465 -3.93 0.31 25.83
C TYR A 465 -5.21 -0.30 26.42
N TYR A 466 -5.35 -1.64 26.36
CA TYR A 466 -6.51 -2.35 26.92
C TYR A 466 -6.40 -2.64 28.44
N LYS A 467 -5.35 -2.14 29.11
CA LYS A 467 -5.06 -2.38 30.54
C LYS A 467 -4.97 -3.87 30.87
N LYS A 468 -4.30 -4.64 30.01
CA LYS A 468 -4.03 -6.07 30.15
C LYS A 468 -2.57 -6.30 30.50
N SER A 469 -2.27 -7.42 31.15
CA SER A 469 -0.88 -7.84 31.34
C SER A 469 -0.30 -8.36 30.03
N GLU A 470 -1.11 -9.06 29.23
CA GLU A 470 -0.69 -9.64 27.96
C GLU A 470 -1.85 -9.71 26.96
N VAL A 471 -1.55 -9.41 25.70
CA VAL A 471 -2.45 -9.64 24.56
C VAL A 471 -1.61 -10.27 23.46
N ARG A 472 -1.96 -11.49 23.05
CA ARG A 472 -1.27 -12.20 21.97
C ARG A 472 -2.24 -12.85 21.00
N LEU A 473 -1.78 -13.04 19.77
CA LEU A 473 -2.49 -13.90 18.84
C LEU A 473 -2.44 -15.32 19.35
N PHE A 474 -3.62 -15.91 19.49
CA PHE A 474 -3.75 -17.35 19.54
C PHE A 474 -3.99 -17.82 18.11
N PHE A 475 -2.99 -18.51 17.58
CA PHE A 475 -3.22 -19.35 16.41
C PHE A 475 -4.12 -20.49 16.89
N LYS A 476 -5.42 -20.36 16.64
CA LYS A 476 -6.27 -21.55 16.64
C LYS A 476 -5.78 -22.31 15.41
N ASP A 477 -4.95 -23.33 15.64
CA ASP A 477 -4.65 -24.36 14.66
C ASP A 477 -5.96 -24.63 13.90
N PRO A 478 -6.00 -24.47 12.55
CA PRO A 478 -7.24 -24.69 11.81
C PRO A 478 -7.74 -26.07 12.22
N PHE A 479 -9.02 -26.18 12.59
CA PHE A 479 -9.57 -27.39 13.23
C PHE A 479 -9.15 -28.60 12.39
N TYR A 480 -8.17 -29.35 12.89
CA TYR A 480 -7.67 -30.53 12.24
C TYR A 480 -8.49 -31.68 12.79
N SER A 481 -9.18 -32.38 11.91
CA SER A 481 -9.91 -33.58 12.28
C SER A 481 -8.94 -34.66 12.78
N ASP A 482 -7.70 -34.70 12.28
CA ASP A 482 -6.62 -35.52 12.87
C ASP A 482 -5.22 -35.01 12.52
N LYS A 483 -4.21 -35.34 13.33
CA LYS A 483 -2.81 -34.89 13.14
C LYS A 483 -1.80 -35.99 13.48
N TYR A 484 -0.84 -36.17 12.59
CA TYR A 484 0.27 -37.10 12.74
C TYR A 484 1.60 -36.36 12.63
N PHE A 485 2.54 -36.72 13.49
CA PHE A 485 3.91 -36.22 13.48
C PHE A 485 4.87 -37.41 13.48
N ILE A 486 5.72 -37.49 12.46
CA ILE A 486 6.68 -38.57 12.25
C ILE A 486 8.07 -37.94 12.20
N ASN A 487 8.81 -38.12 13.28
CA ASN A 487 10.22 -37.74 13.42
C ASN A 487 11.17 -38.90 13.12
N PHE A 488 10.66 -40.02 12.58
CA PHE A 488 11.44 -41.20 12.20
C PHE A 488 12.21 -41.89 13.35
N GLU A 489 11.76 -41.72 14.59
CA GLU A 489 12.41 -42.33 15.76
C GLU A 489 11.84 -43.70 16.18
N ASN A 490 12.66 -44.48 16.90
CA ASN A 490 12.47 -45.91 17.17
C ASN A 490 11.09 -46.32 17.70
N SER A 491 10.38 -45.48 18.45
CA SER A 491 9.03 -45.79 18.94
C SER A 491 7.94 -45.70 17.87
N GLU A 492 8.12 -44.85 16.85
CA GLU A 492 7.16 -44.62 15.77
C GLU A 492 7.48 -45.43 14.49
N ASN A 493 8.75 -45.83 14.31
CA ASN A 493 9.23 -46.55 13.13
C ASN A 493 8.50 -47.88 12.85
N LYS A 494 8.01 -48.57 13.90
CA LYS A 494 7.29 -49.85 13.75
C LYS A 494 6.00 -49.74 12.93
N ARG A 495 5.49 -48.53 12.73
CA ARG A 495 4.21 -48.26 12.05
C ARG A 495 4.38 -47.62 10.66
N LEU A 496 5.62 -47.49 10.19
CA LEU A 496 5.95 -46.99 8.86
C LEU A 496 6.22 -48.16 7.91
N LEU A 497 5.82 -48.00 6.66
CA LEU A 497 6.28 -48.86 5.56
C LEU A 497 7.61 -48.33 5.01
N ASN A 498 8.32 -49.17 4.26
CA ASN A 498 9.62 -48.83 3.68
C ASN A 498 10.67 -48.41 4.73
N GLN A 499 10.79 -49.17 5.81
CA GLN A 499 11.77 -48.90 6.88
C GLN A 499 13.22 -48.97 6.41
N ALA A 500 13.49 -49.61 5.26
CA ALA A 500 14.81 -49.61 4.62
C ALA A 500 15.28 -48.19 4.21
N ALA A 501 14.37 -47.22 4.12
CA ALA A 501 14.68 -45.83 3.87
C ALA A 501 15.00 -45.03 5.14
N LEU A 502 15.07 -45.64 6.32
CA LEU A 502 15.53 -44.96 7.55
C LEU A 502 17.06 -44.84 7.54
N SER A 503 17.58 -43.71 8.01
CA SER A 503 19.02 -43.42 7.99
C SER A 503 19.45 -42.57 9.17
N ASP A 504 20.64 -42.82 9.68
CA ASP A 504 21.36 -42.03 10.68
C ASP A 504 22.48 -41.16 10.05
N GLU A 505 22.58 -41.12 8.71
CA GLU A 505 23.64 -40.37 8.01
C GLU A 505 23.49 -38.85 8.17
N VAL A 506 22.26 -38.34 7.99
CA VAL A 506 21.91 -36.91 8.07
C VAL A 506 20.52 -36.80 8.69
N PHE A 507 20.38 -36.13 9.82
CA PHE A 507 19.11 -35.98 10.54
C PHE A 507 18.96 -34.57 11.11
N PHE A 508 17.71 -34.15 11.30
CA PHE A 508 17.37 -32.92 11.97
C PHE A 508 17.01 -33.21 13.43
N SER A 509 16.16 -34.22 13.65
CA SER A 509 15.82 -34.77 14.94
C SER A 509 16.74 -35.97 15.21
N THR A 510 17.39 -36.02 16.37
CA THR A 510 18.29 -37.13 16.71
C THR A 510 17.51 -38.38 17.14
N PRO A 511 17.95 -39.60 16.77
CA PRO A 511 19.05 -39.93 15.86
C PRO A 511 18.72 -40.20 14.36
N ASN A 512 17.46 -40.15 13.88
CA ASN A 512 17.13 -40.70 12.56
C ASN A 512 16.46 -39.71 11.60
N SER A 513 16.54 -40.01 10.31
CA SER A 513 15.76 -39.39 9.23
C SER A 513 15.32 -40.45 8.21
N SER A 514 14.70 -40.02 7.10
CA SER A 514 14.48 -40.89 5.95
C SER A 514 15.26 -40.46 4.71
N VAL A 515 16.06 -41.38 4.17
CA VAL A 515 16.91 -41.17 2.98
C VAL A 515 16.23 -41.65 1.70
N LEU A 516 16.37 -40.86 0.64
CA LEU A 516 15.96 -41.19 -0.72
C LEU A 516 17.22 -41.15 -1.60
N ALA A 517 17.78 -42.32 -1.85
CA ALA A 517 19.13 -42.50 -2.39
C ALA A 517 19.35 -42.09 -3.85
N GLY A 518 18.29 -41.79 -4.60
CA GLY A 518 18.36 -41.39 -6.01
C GLY A 518 17.03 -41.51 -6.74
N ALA A 519 17.07 -41.62 -8.07
CA ALA A 519 15.86 -41.65 -8.88
C ALA A 519 14.95 -42.83 -8.51
N ASP A 520 13.66 -42.55 -8.42
CA ASP A 520 12.58 -43.48 -8.08
C ASP A 520 12.68 -44.12 -6.69
N SER A 521 13.45 -43.51 -5.78
CA SER A 521 13.44 -43.86 -4.36
C SER A 521 12.32 -43.13 -3.60
N TYR A 522 11.85 -43.75 -2.51
CA TYR A 522 10.78 -43.23 -1.67
C TYR A 522 11.23 -43.15 -0.22
N SER A 523 10.65 -42.22 0.53
CA SER A 523 10.86 -42.15 1.97
C SER A 523 10.22 -43.33 2.70
N ALA A 524 10.50 -43.45 3.99
CA ALA A 524 9.63 -44.18 4.89
C ALA A 524 8.20 -43.61 4.80
N THR A 525 7.22 -44.49 4.76
CA THR A 525 5.85 -44.17 4.35
C THR A 525 4.90 -44.24 5.53
N PHE A 526 4.18 -43.16 5.76
CA PHE A 526 3.03 -43.16 6.66
C PHE A 526 1.87 -43.90 5.99
N ILE A 527 1.21 -44.80 6.72
CA ILE A 527 -0.01 -45.46 6.25
C ILE A 527 -0.98 -45.74 7.40
N ARG A 528 -2.28 -45.50 7.21
CA ARG A 528 -3.36 -45.81 8.18
C ARG A 528 -4.64 -46.20 7.48
N GLU A 529 -5.46 -47.00 8.15
CA GLU A 529 -6.86 -47.20 7.75
C GLU A 529 -7.65 -45.90 7.96
N VAL A 530 -8.44 -45.50 6.99
CA VAL A 530 -9.25 -44.27 7.04
C VAL A 530 -10.21 -44.29 8.24
N GLY A 531 -10.75 -45.46 8.59
CA GLY A 531 -11.63 -45.62 9.76
C GLY A 531 -10.94 -45.44 11.12
N THR A 532 -9.61 -45.36 11.16
CA THR A 532 -8.84 -45.12 12.39
C THR A 532 -8.49 -43.65 12.63
N LEU A 533 -8.83 -42.78 11.66
CA LEU A 533 -8.64 -41.34 11.79
C LEU A 533 -9.61 -40.77 12.84
N LYS A 534 -9.12 -39.84 13.67
CA LYS A 534 -9.88 -39.26 14.80
C LYS A 534 -10.91 -38.22 14.39
N VAL A 535 -11.74 -38.51 13.39
CA VAL A 535 -12.73 -37.60 12.80
C VAL A 535 -14.15 -37.92 13.30
N GLU A 536 -15.03 -36.92 13.42
CA GLU A 536 -16.45 -37.14 13.81
C GLU A 536 -17.19 -37.95 12.74
N ASN A 537 -16.96 -37.62 11.47
CA ASN A 537 -17.48 -38.37 10.33
C ASN A 537 -16.46 -38.38 9.19
N ILE A 538 -16.22 -39.56 8.60
CA ILE A 538 -15.23 -39.75 7.53
C ILE A 538 -15.60 -38.93 6.28
N SER A 539 -16.90 -38.71 6.04
CA SER A 539 -17.39 -37.90 4.92
C SER A 539 -17.00 -36.42 5.00
N ASP A 540 -16.60 -35.94 6.18
CA ASP A 540 -16.30 -34.54 6.42
C ASP A 540 -14.84 -34.21 6.09
N ILE A 541 -14.01 -35.23 5.88
CA ILE A 541 -12.64 -35.05 5.40
C ILE A 541 -12.69 -34.49 3.98
N THR A 542 -12.12 -33.31 3.80
CA THR A 542 -12.07 -32.61 2.51
C THR A 542 -10.65 -32.46 1.99
N SER A 543 -9.66 -32.42 2.88
CA SER A 543 -8.28 -32.16 2.47
C SER A 543 -7.24 -32.65 3.48
N SER A 544 -5.99 -32.68 3.03
CA SER A 544 -4.83 -32.88 3.91
C SER A 544 -3.73 -31.89 3.59
N HIS A 545 -3.05 -31.42 4.62
CA HIS A 545 -1.84 -30.61 4.50
C HIS A 545 -0.66 -31.36 5.10
N VAL A 546 0.41 -31.45 4.32
CA VAL A 546 1.63 -32.18 4.66
C VAL A 546 2.78 -31.20 4.68
N THR A 547 3.57 -31.20 5.74
CA THR A 547 4.82 -30.44 5.84
C THR A 547 5.97 -31.36 6.18
N VAL A 548 7.15 -31.12 5.61
CA VAL A 548 8.34 -31.94 5.83
C VAL A 548 9.59 -31.07 5.76
N LEU A 549 10.62 -31.40 6.54
CA LEU A 549 11.96 -30.83 6.34
C LEU A 549 12.68 -31.67 5.30
N LEU A 550 13.22 -31.03 4.27
CA LEU A 550 14.00 -31.67 3.22
C LEU A 550 15.42 -31.13 3.23
N TYR A 551 16.38 -32.04 3.10
CA TYR A 551 17.81 -31.75 2.98
C TYR A 551 18.33 -32.37 1.69
N SER A 552 19.08 -31.60 0.91
CA SER A 552 19.77 -32.11 -0.27
C SER A 552 21.24 -31.72 -0.25
N ILE A 553 22.08 -32.64 -0.71
CA ILE A 553 23.51 -32.38 -0.96
C ILE A 553 23.73 -31.67 -2.32
N ASP A 554 22.72 -31.66 -3.18
CA ASP A 554 22.75 -31.05 -4.51
C ASP A 554 21.88 -29.81 -4.60
N SER A 555 22.15 -28.98 -5.62
CA SER A 555 21.35 -27.78 -5.91
C SER A 555 20.19 -28.08 -6.84
N VAL A 556 20.15 -29.28 -7.41
CA VAL A 556 19.05 -29.74 -8.26
C VAL A 556 18.22 -30.72 -7.45
N VAL A 557 16.98 -30.36 -7.17
CA VAL A 557 16.01 -31.24 -6.50
C VAL A 557 14.84 -31.44 -7.43
N ASN A 558 14.43 -32.69 -7.60
CA ASN A 558 13.21 -33.08 -8.28
C ASN A 558 12.53 -34.16 -7.44
N ALA A 559 11.71 -33.72 -6.50
CA ALA A 559 10.98 -34.60 -5.61
C ALA A 559 9.49 -34.26 -5.63
N ARG A 560 8.69 -35.07 -4.96
CA ARG A 560 7.25 -34.87 -4.88
C ARG A 560 6.73 -35.34 -3.53
N ILE A 561 5.94 -34.51 -2.86
CA ILE A 561 5.12 -34.93 -1.72
C ILE A 561 3.92 -35.66 -2.30
N VAL A 562 3.71 -36.91 -1.89
CA VAL A 562 2.66 -37.78 -2.43
C VAL A 562 1.67 -38.14 -1.33
N LEU A 563 0.39 -37.99 -1.65
CA LEU A 563 -0.72 -38.55 -0.89
C LEU A 563 -1.46 -39.54 -1.79
N CYS A 564 -1.67 -40.76 -1.30
CA CYS A 564 -2.51 -41.74 -1.97
C CYS A 564 -3.53 -42.35 -1.03
N ILE A 565 -4.63 -42.82 -1.61
CA ILE A 565 -5.55 -43.73 -0.94
C ILE A 565 -5.47 -45.05 -1.69
N LYS A 566 -5.28 -46.13 -0.94
CA LYS A 566 -5.23 -47.50 -1.46
C LYS A 566 -6.49 -48.25 -1.10
N ASP A 567 -6.76 -49.28 -1.87
CA ASP A 567 -7.75 -50.29 -1.55
C ASP A 567 -7.45 -50.97 -0.20
N PRO A 568 -8.42 -51.69 0.40
CA PRO A 568 -8.23 -52.35 1.70
C PRO A 568 -7.10 -53.38 1.74
N GLU A 569 -6.75 -53.97 0.59
CA GLU A 569 -5.64 -54.92 0.48
C GLU A 569 -4.28 -54.23 0.31
N GLY A 570 -4.25 -52.91 0.10
CA GLY A 570 -3.04 -52.11 -0.11
C GLY A 570 -2.33 -52.38 -1.44
N LYS A 571 -3.00 -53.03 -2.39
CA LYS A 571 -2.48 -53.48 -3.69
C LYS A 571 -2.59 -52.40 -4.76
N GLU A 572 -3.66 -51.61 -4.78
CA GLU A 572 -3.92 -50.60 -5.80
C GLU A 572 -4.09 -49.20 -5.19
N ASN A 573 -3.50 -48.19 -5.84
CA ASN A 573 -3.78 -46.79 -5.52
C ASN A 573 -5.09 -46.38 -6.20
N ILE A 574 -6.19 -46.28 -5.45
CA ILE A 574 -7.49 -45.84 -5.95
C ILE A 574 -7.61 -44.30 -6.02
N PHE A 575 -6.74 -43.59 -5.30
CA PHE A 575 -6.54 -42.15 -5.45
C PHE A 575 -5.05 -41.81 -5.32
N TRP A 576 -4.60 -40.84 -6.09
CA TRP A 576 -3.22 -40.37 -6.08
C TRP A 576 -3.17 -38.87 -6.33
N ALA A 577 -2.44 -38.14 -5.49
CA ALA A 577 -2.17 -36.73 -5.66
C ALA A 577 -0.71 -36.43 -5.28
N GLY A 578 -0.09 -35.49 -5.98
CA GLY A 578 1.31 -35.16 -5.76
C GLY A 578 1.62 -33.68 -5.95
N LYS A 579 2.40 -33.12 -5.00
CA LYS A 579 2.89 -31.74 -5.03
C LYS A 579 4.39 -31.76 -5.36
N GLU A 580 4.75 -31.10 -6.46
CA GLU A 580 6.14 -31.05 -6.93
C GLU A 580 7.04 -30.15 -6.08
N ILE A 581 8.26 -30.63 -5.83
CA ILE A 581 9.39 -29.90 -5.27
C ILE A 581 10.48 -29.94 -6.34
N ILE A 582 10.47 -28.93 -7.24
CA ILE A 582 11.43 -28.83 -8.35
C ILE A 582 12.23 -27.54 -8.21
N SER A 583 13.55 -27.65 -8.15
CA SER A 583 14.45 -26.51 -8.11
C SER A 583 15.79 -26.85 -8.74
N THR A 584 16.40 -25.90 -9.46
CA THR A 584 17.78 -25.98 -9.98
C THR A 584 18.78 -25.18 -9.14
N THR A 585 18.31 -24.49 -8.11
CA THR A 585 19.09 -23.63 -7.21
C THR A 585 18.76 -23.89 -5.73
N TYR A 586 18.47 -25.15 -5.40
CA TYR A 586 18.18 -25.57 -4.04
C TYR A 586 19.37 -25.31 -3.11
N VAL A 587 19.10 -24.87 -1.88
CA VAL A 587 20.16 -24.54 -0.93
C VAL A 587 20.76 -25.84 -0.40
N LYS A 588 21.98 -26.13 -0.83
CA LYS A 588 22.72 -27.33 -0.41
C LYS A 588 22.96 -27.35 1.09
N ASN A 589 23.00 -28.55 1.66
CA ASN A 589 23.41 -28.82 3.03
C ASN A 589 22.64 -28.03 4.10
N LYS A 590 21.37 -27.70 3.82
CA LYS A 590 20.49 -27.01 4.74
C LYS A 590 19.12 -27.66 4.72
N TRP A 591 18.54 -27.83 5.90
CA TRP A 591 17.14 -28.23 6.06
C TRP A 591 16.22 -27.09 5.63
N ILE A 592 15.37 -27.37 4.66
CA ILE A 592 14.36 -26.45 4.13
C ILE A 592 12.99 -27.07 4.37
N LYS A 593 12.04 -26.27 4.84
CA LYS A 593 10.66 -26.72 5.01
C LYS A 593 9.95 -26.72 3.66
N GLU A 594 9.39 -27.87 3.30
CA GLU A 594 8.54 -28.07 2.13
C GLU A 594 7.12 -28.42 2.56
N GLU A 595 6.13 -28.04 1.75
CA GLU A 595 4.73 -28.24 2.09
C GLU A 595 3.84 -28.53 0.87
N GLY A 596 2.75 -29.27 1.11
CA GLY A 596 1.78 -29.63 0.10
C GLY A 596 0.38 -29.79 0.67
N SER A 597 -0.61 -29.24 -0.02
CA SER A 597 -2.03 -29.41 0.31
C SER A 597 -2.73 -30.23 -0.77
N PHE A 598 -3.58 -31.16 -0.35
CA PHE A 598 -4.26 -32.12 -1.21
C PHE A 598 -5.76 -32.06 -0.92
N SER A 599 -6.57 -31.88 -1.96
CA SER A 599 -8.01 -32.11 -1.86
C SER A 599 -8.29 -33.61 -1.96
N ILE A 600 -9.10 -34.14 -1.05
CA ILE A 600 -9.40 -35.57 -0.97
C ILE A 600 -10.88 -35.77 -1.33
N PRO A 601 -11.18 -36.42 -2.48
CA PRO A 601 -12.56 -36.69 -2.84
C PRO A 601 -13.20 -37.73 -1.90
N SER A 602 -14.37 -37.40 -1.36
CA SER A 602 -15.06 -38.24 -0.37
C SER A 602 -15.40 -39.65 -0.86
N GLN A 603 -15.59 -39.84 -2.17
CA GLN A 603 -15.85 -41.14 -2.79
C GLN A 603 -14.74 -42.19 -2.59
N PHE A 604 -13.53 -41.78 -2.20
CA PHE A 604 -12.40 -42.68 -1.94
C PHE A 604 -12.21 -42.95 -0.44
N LEU A 605 -12.99 -42.33 0.44
CA LEU A 605 -12.85 -42.41 1.89
C LEU A 605 -13.76 -43.49 2.49
N GLU A 606 -13.51 -44.74 2.15
CA GLU A 606 -14.15 -45.88 2.82
C GLU A 606 -13.35 -46.28 4.08
N PRO A 607 -13.99 -46.71 5.18
CA PRO A 607 -13.30 -46.99 6.45
C PRO A 607 -12.13 -47.97 6.35
N LYS A 608 -12.21 -48.95 5.44
CA LYS A 608 -11.17 -49.96 5.23
C LYS A 608 -10.08 -49.55 4.24
N ASN A 609 -10.25 -48.45 3.52
CA ASN A 609 -9.21 -47.97 2.61
C ASN A 609 -8.01 -47.45 3.41
N LEU A 610 -6.84 -47.43 2.78
CA LEU A 610 -5.59 -47.02 3.43
C LEU A 610 -5.14 -45.67 2.90
N ILE A 611 -5.07 -44.66 3.76
CA ILE A 611 -4.44 -43.37 3.45
C ILE A 611 -2.93 -43.48 3.66
N SER A 612 -2.14 -43.03 2.69
CA SER A 612 -0.69 -43.15 2.68
C SER A 612 -0.02 -41.86 2.22
N VAL A 613 1.04 -41.46 2.92
CA VAL A 613 1.82 -40.23 2.62
C VAL A 613 3.31 -40.54 2.65
N PHE A 614 4.02 -40.10 1.61
CA PHE A 614 5.47 -40.29 1.48
C PHE A 614 6.07 -39.26 0.51
N ILE A 615 7.40 -39.15 0.50
CA ILE A 615 8.13 -38.36 -0.49
C ILE A 615 8.67 -39.29 -1.57
N TRP A 616 8.54 -38.88 -2.83
CA TRP A 616 9.08 -39.58 -3.99
C TRP A 616 10.17 -38.74 -4.63
N ASN A 617 11.38 -39.30 -4.73
CA ASN A 617 12.49 -38.68 -5.45
C ASN A 617 12.43 -39.07 -6.93
N LYS A 618 12.21 -38.10 -7.81
CA LYS A 618 12.22 -38.28 -9.27
C LYS A 618 13.55 -37.85 -9.90
N GLY A 619 14.43 -37.23 -9.10
CA GLY A 619 15.74 -36.75 -9.50
C GLY A 619 16.85 -37.73 -9.14
N GLN A 620 18.05 -37.47 -9.64
CA GLN A 620 19.23 -38.30 -9.34
C GLN A 620 19.88 -37.94 -7.99
N SER A 621 19.54 -36.79 -7.42
CA SER A 621 20.16 -36.27 -6.21
C SER A 621 19.72 -37.02 -4.96
N LYS A 622 20.67 -37.33 -4.07
CA LYS A 622 20.37 -37.91 -2.76
C LYS A 622 19.71 -36.86 -1.87
N ILE A 623 18.55 -37.19 -1.32
CA ILE A 623 17.80 -36.30 -0.42
C ILE A 623 17.46 -37.02 0.89
N PHE A 624 17.33 -36.24 1.96
CA PHE A 624 16.91 -36.70 3.27
C PHE A 624 15.68 -35.92 3.70
N ILE A 625 14.78 -36.56 4.41
CA ILE A 625 13.60 -35.93 4.96
C ILE A 625 13.49 -36.20 6.46
N ASP A 626 12.93 -35.25 7.18
CA ASP A 626 12.72 -35.36 8.62
C ASP A 626 11.48 -34.55 9.04
N ASN A 627 10.96 -34.84 10.23
CA ASN A 627 9.81 -34.15 10.85
C ASN A 627 8.61 -34.03 9.90
N LEU A 628 8.19 -35.17 9.34
CA LEU A 628 7.01 -35.26 8.49
C LEU A 628 5.75 -35.06 9.34
N GLN A 629 5.02 -34.00 9.07
CA GLN A 629 3.75 -33.68 9.72
C GLN A 629 2.62 -33.79 8.70
N ILE A 630 1.56 -34.52 9.07
CA ILE A 630 0.38 -34.75 8.24
C ILE A 630 -0.82 -34.26 9.03
N CYS A 631 -1.56 -33.34 8.44
CA CYS A 631 -2.77 -32.80 9.01
C CYS A 631 -3.95 -33.17 8.10
N ILE A 632 -5.03 -33.66 8.68
CA ILE A 632 -6.25 -34.05 7.96
C ILE A 632 -7.37 -33.11 8.40
N TYR A 633 -8.07 -32.54 7.41
CA TYR A 633 -9.15 -31.58 7.60
C TYR A 633 -10.48 -32.19 7.22
#